data_AF-A0A1L8R213-F1
#
_entry.id   AF-A0A1L8R213-F1
#
_cell.length_a   1.000
_cell.length_b   1.000
_cell.length_c   1.000
_cell.angle_alpha   90.00
_cell.angle_beta   90.00
_cell.angle_gamma   90.00
#
_symmetry.space_group_name_H-M   'P 1'
#
loop_
_entity.id
_entity.type
_entity.pdbx_description
1 polymer ?
#
loop_
_entity_poly.entity_id
_entity_poly.type
_entity_poly.pdbx_seq_one_letter_code
_entity_poly.pdbx_strand_id
1 'polypeptide(L)'
;MTFDKQKEDDMRIHEIIISTGNVNRSYAVRDIIFVAEKFETDLFDENIDPNESLQDIILMLKRKAFSYGANAVINCHFDHDHVQVDGKTYLEIFAYGTVVQFIETTVGG
;
A
#
# COMPACT_ATOMS: atom_id res chain seq x y z
N MET A 1 15.99 -24.18 0.28
CA MET A 1 14.54 -24.17 0.61
C MET A 1 14.07 -22.81 1.13
N THR A 2 14.86 -22.04 1.88
CA THR A 2 14.43 -20.74 2.44
C THR A 2 14.49 -19.57 1.44
N PHE A 3 15.48 -19.55 0.54
CA PHE A 3 15.65 -18.47 -0.44
C PHE A 3 14.54 -18.40 -1.49
N ASP A 4 14.09 -19.55 -2.00
CA ASP A 4 13.06 -19.60 -3.05
C ASP A 4 11.70 -19.12 -2.52
N LYS A 5 11.35 -19.49 -1.28
CA LYS A 5 10.11 -19.05 -0.64
C LYS A 5 10.09 -17.54 -0.40
N GLN A 6 11.18 -16.97 0.11
CA GLN A 6 11.25 -15.53 0.34
C GLN A 6 11.05 -14.74 -0.96
N LYS A 7 11.69 -15.19 -2.05
CA LYS A 7 11.56 -14.59 -3.36
C LYS A 7 10.12 -14.68 -3.89
N GLU A 8 9.46 -15.81 -3.71
CA GLU A 8 8.06 -16.01 -4.10
C GLU A 8 7.12 -15.10 -3.29
N ASP A 9 7.30 -15.02 -1.98
CA ASP A 9 6.52 -14.14 -1.11
C ASP A 9 6.70 -12.67 -1.52
N ASP A 10 7.93 -12.23 -1.79
CA ASP A 10 8.20 -10.88 -2.28
C ASP A 10 7.54 -10.62 -3.64
N MET A 11 7.56 -11.56 -4.59
CA MET A 11 6.84 -11.42 -5.86
C MET A 11 5.33 -11.23 -5.63
N ARG A 12 4.73 -12.06 -4.78
CA ARG A 12 3.29 -11.99 -4.46
C ARG A 12 2.92 -10.69 -3.75
N ILE A 13 3.80 -10.17 -2.88
CA ILE A 13 3.61 -8.85 -2.26
C ILE A 13 3.56 -7.77 -3.35
N HIS A 14 4.45 -7.80 -4.34
CA HIS A 14 4.49 -6.81 -5.41
C HIS A 14 3.23 -6.85 -6.30
N GLU A 15 2.64 -8.03 -6.49
CA GLU A 15 1.40 -8.24 -7.26
C GLU A 15 0.14 -7.68 -6.58
N ILE A 16 0.19 -7.37 -5.28
CA ILE A 16 -0.96 -6.76 -4.59
C ILE A 16 -1.27 -5.40 -5.19
N ILE A 17 -2.53 -5.21 -5.56
CA ILE A 17 -3.03 -3.97 -6.16
C ILE A 17 -3.34 -2.97 -5.05
N ILE A 18 -2.94 -1.72 -5.23
CA ILE A 18 -3.35 -0.60 -4.38
C ILE A 18 -4.20 0.34 -5.24
N SER A 19 -5.38 0.72 -4.76
CA SER A 19 -6.31 1.56 -5.51
C SER A 19 -7.00 2.56 -4.60
N THR A 20 -7.04 3.83 -5.01
CA THR A 20 -7.83 4.88 -4.34
C THR A 20 -9.34 4.74 -4.57
N GLY A 21 -9.74 3.94 -5.57
CA GLY A 21 -11.13 3.61 -5.84
C GLY A 21 -11.41 2.11 -5.75
N ASN A 22 -12.62 1.72 -6.16
CA ASN A 22 -13.01 0.32 -6.21
C ASN A 22 -12.42 -0.40 -7.45
N VAL A 23 -12.51 -1.73 -7.47
CA VAL A 23 -12.07 -2.60 -8.56
C VAL A 23 -13.26 -3.31 -9.19
N ASN A 24 -13.27 -3.44 -10.52
CA ASN A 24 -14.36 -4.09 -11.26
C ASN A 24 -14.18 -5.62 -11.30
N ARG A 25 -14.21 -6.26 -10.12
CA ARG A 25 -14.08 -7.71 -9.95
C ARG A 25 -14.81 -8.14 -8.68
N SER A 26 -15.38 -9.35 -8.65
CA SER A 26 -15.95 -9.90 -7.42
C SER A 26 -14.86 -10.16 -6.36
N TYR A 27 -15.12 -9.72 -5.14
CA TYR A 27 -14.19 -9.87 -4.02
C TYR A 27 -14.91 -10.13 -2.70
N ALA A 28 -14.17 -10.71 -1.75
CA ALA A 28 -14.52 -10.74 -0.34
C ALA A 28 -13.68 -9.68 0.39
N VAL A 29 -14.33 -8.87 1.23
CA VAL A 29 -13.64 -7.96 2.16
C VAL A 29 -13.01 -8.79 3.27
N ARG A 30 -11.74 -8.51 3.59
CA ARG A 30 -10.98 -9.23 4.62
C ARG A 30 -10.80 -8.39 5.88
N ASP A 31 -10.36 -7.13 5.73
CA ASP A 31 -10.10 -6.22 6.84
C ASP A 31 -9.92 -4.78 6.35
N ILE A 32 -9.63 -3.86 7.27
CA ILE A 32 -9.07 -2.53 7.02
C ILE A 32 -7.63 -2.51 7.55
N ILE A 33 -6.71 -1.91 6.80
CA ILE A 33 -5.31 -1.75 7.24
C ILE A 33 -4.90 -0.29 7.29
N PHE A 34 -3.91 -0.01 8.12
CA PHE A 34 -3.38 1.32 8.40
C PHE A 34 -1.84 1.31 8.37
N VAL A 35 -1.27 2.40 7.86
CA VAL A 35 0.15 2.74 7.90
C VAL A 35 0.25 4.20 8.34
N ALA A 36 1.13 4.49 9.30
CA ALA A 36 1.41 5.83 9.77
C ALA A 36 2.92 6.02 9.77
N GLU A 37 3.42 7.01 9.04
CA GLU A 37 4.85 7.27 8.90
C GLU A 37 5.14 8.76 9.02
N LYS A 38 6.34 9.08 9.50
CA LYS A 38 6.89 10.43 9.53
C LYS A 38 8.32 10.41 9.04
N PHE A 39 8.63 11.20 8.02
CA PHE A 39 9.97 11.26 7.45
C PHE A 39 10.29 12.65 6.89
N GLU A 40 11.58 12.97 6.86
CA GLU A 40 12.08 14.26 6.37
C GLU A 40 12.00 14.26 4.85
N THR A 41 11.12 15.10 4.30
CA THR A 41 10.97 15.33 2.86
C THR A 41 10.17 16.61 2.63
N ASP A 42 10.36 17.23 1.48
CA ASP A 42 9.50 18.30 0.96
C ASP A 42 8.92 17.84 -0.38
N LEU A 43 7.64 17.43 -0.39
CA LEU A 43 6.99 16.93 -1.61
C LEU A 43 6.79 18.01 -2.68
N PHE A 44 7.03 19.28 -2.36
CA PHE A 44 6.92 20.40 -3.29
C PHE A 44 8.27 20.92 -3.78
N ASP A 45 9.38 20.33 -3.33
CA ASP A 45 10.70 20.56 -3.94
C ASP A 45 10.75 19.89 -5.32
N GLU A 46 11.12 20.67 -6.35
CA GLU A 46 11.21 20.21 -7.74
C GLU A 46 12.22 19.07 -7.95
N ASN A 47 13.13 18.85 -7.01
CA ASN A 47 14.12 17.78 -7.04
C ASN A 47 13.65 16.47 -6.38
N ILE A 48 12.47 16.47 -5.77
CA ILE A 48 11.90 15.31 -5.08
C ILE A 48 10.83 14.67 -5.97
N ASP A 49 10.93 13.35 -6.19
CA ASP A 49 9.85 12.57 -6.82
C ASP A 49 8.92 12.03 -5.71
N PRO A 50 7.64 12.45 -5.67
CA PRO A 50 6.67 11.90 -4.73
C PRO A 50 6.44 10.39 -4.90
N ASN A 51 6.60 9.84 -6.10
CA ASN A 51 6.41 8.41 -6.34
C ASN A 51 7.49 7.59 -5.64
N GLU A 52 8.75 8.03 -5.70
CA GLU A 52 9.86 7.41 -4.98
C GLU A 52 9.69 7.64 -3.47
N SER A 53 9.34 8.86 -3.06
CA SER A 53 9.16 9.21 -1.64
C SER A 53 8.07 8.39 -0.93
N LEU A 54 7.00 8.03 -1.65
CA LEU A 54 5.85 7.30 -1.08
C LEU A 54 5.92 5.79 -1.30
N GLN A 55 6.93 5.26 -2.01
CA GLN A 55 7.03 3.84 -2.35
C GLN A 55 7.04 2.93 -1.12
N ASP A 56 7.71 3.33 -0.05
CA ASP A 56 7.80 2.53 1.17
C ASP A 56 6.44 2.37 1.85
N ILE A 57 5.62 3.42 1.87
CA ILE A 57 4.26 3.38 2.42
C ILE A 57 3.38 2.42 1.63
N ILE A 58 3.48 2.48 0.30
CA ILE A 58 2.79 1.55 -0.61
C ILE A 58 3.25 0.11 -0.34
N LEU A 59 4.56 -0.13 -0.17
CA LEU A 59 5.09 -1.44 0.15
C LEU A 59 4.60 -1.94 1.52
N MET A 60 4.52 -1.07 2.54
CA MET A 60 3.98 -1.41 3.85
C MET A 60 2.50 -1.84 3.77
N LEU A 61 1.68 -1.12 2.99
CA LEU A 61 0.28 -1.51 2.74
C LEU A 61 0.21 -2.89 2.07
N LYS A 62 1.03 -3.13 1.04
CA LYS A 62 1.09 -4.42 0.35
C LYS A 62 1.51 -5.55 1.29
N ARG A 63 2.55 -5.35 2.12
CA ARG A 63 3.00 -6.36 3.09
C ARG A 63 1.92 -6.68 4.13
N LYS A 64 1.19 -5.68 4.62
CA LYS A 64 0.04 -5.90 5.51
C LYS A 64 -1.03 -6.70 4.80
N ALA A 65 -1.47 -6.30 3.61
CA ALA A 65 -2.47 -7.03 2.83
C ALA A 65 -2.06 -8.48 2.50
N PHE A 66 -0.79 -8.71 2.20
CA PHE A 66 -0.25 -10.05 1.95
C PHE A 66 -0.46 -10.98 3.14
N SER A 67 -0.32 -10.48 4.37
CA SER A 67 -0.56 -11.27 5.58
C SER A 67 -2.01 -11.76 5.73
N TYR A 68 -2.96 -11.14 5.04
CA TYR A 68 -4.38 -11.57 4.97
C TYR A 68 -4.66 -12.53 3.81
N GLY A 69 -3.65 -12.88 3.00
CA GLY A 69 -3.82 -13.63 1.75
C GLY A 69 -4.60 -12.85 0.70
N ALA A 70 -4.54 -11.52 0.75
CA ALA A 70 -5.33 -10.63 -0.10
C ALA A 70 -4.68 -10.38 -1.47
N ASN A 71 -5.48 -9.84 -2.39
CA ASN A 71 -5.03 -9.48 -3.73
C ASN A 71 -4.98 -7.96 -3.94
N ALA A 72 -5.74 -7.21 -3.16
CA ALA A 72 -5.77 -5.76 -3.29
C ALA A 72 -6.06 -5.05 -1.97
N VAL A 73 -5.67 -3.79 -1.91
CA VAL A 73 -6.16 -2.78 -0.98
C VAL A 73 -6.87 -1.72 -1.82
N ILE A 74 -8.18 -1.57 -1.60
CA ILE A 74 -9.04 -0.67 -2.37
C ILE A 74 -9.56 0.46 -1.49
N ASN A 75 -10.09 1.51 -2.13
CA ASN A 75 -10.54 2.72 -1.44
C ASN A 75 -9.45 3.25 -0.50
N CYS A 76 -8.21 3.28 -0.99
CA CYS A 76 -7.08 3.81 -0.25
C CYS A 76 -7.18 5.32 -0.12
N HIS A 77 -6.95 5.79 1.09
CA HIS A 77 -6.84 7.20 1.43
C HIS A 77 -5.45 7.46 2.01
N PHE A 78 -4.93 8.65 1.75
CA PHE A 78 -3.63 9.12 2.18
C PHE A 78 -3.81 10.52 2.76
N ASP A 79 -4.03 10.58 4.07
CA ASP A 79 -4.06 11.84 4.79
C ASP A 79 -2.62 12.24 5.07
N HIS A 80 -2.27 13.50 4.82
CA HIS A 80 -0.92 13.98 5.03
C HIS A 80 -0.91 15.39 5.60
N ASP A 81 0.14 15.69 6.37
CA ASP A 81 0.43 17.03 6.86
C ASP A 81 1.92 17.34 6.69
N HIS A 82 2.24 18.62 6.53
CA HIS A 82 3.62 19.11 6.44
C HIS A 82 3.97 19.84 7.74
N VAL A 83 4.92 19.28 8.48
CA VAL A 83 5.33 19.83 9.77
C VAL A 83 6.76 20.36 9.67
N GLN A 84 6.95 21.61 10.06
CA GLN A 84 8.28 22.22 10.17
C GLN A 84 8.82 22.00 11.59
N VAL A 85 9.95 21.31 11.71
CA VAL A 85 10.65 21.07 12.98
C VAL A 85 12.11 21.46 12.81
N ASP A 86 12.61 22.39 13.63
CA ASP A 86 14.01 22.86 13.61
C ASP A 86 14.51 23.30 12.22
N GLY A 87 13.63 23.89 11.41
CA GLY A 87 13.93 24.37 10.05
C GLY A 87 13.94 23.27 8.98
N LYS A 88 13.50 22.05 9.30
CA LYS A 88 13.34 20.93 8.38
C LYS A 88 11.86 20.63 8.12
N THR A 89 11.53 20.34 6.87
CA THR A 89 10.21 19.86 6.45
C THR A 89 10.09 18.36 6.70
N TYR A 90 9.06 17.95 7.43
CA TYR A 90 8.66 16.56 7.59
C TYR A 90 7.29 16.35 6.96
N LEU A 91 7.14 15.22 6.27
CA LEU A 91 5.84 14.70 5.89
C LEU A 91 5.37 13.73 6.96
N GLU A 92 4.19 13.99 7.53
CA GLU A 92 3.43 13.03 8.31
C GLU A 92 2.34 12.46 7.42
N ILE A 93 2.27 11.13 7.31
CA ILE A 93 1.28 10.46 6.46
C ILE A 93 0.56 9.36 7.21
N PHE A 94 -0.76 9.35 7.06
CA PHE A 94 -1.66 8.32 7.54
C PHE A 94 -2.40 7.72 6.35
N ALA A 95 -2.00 6.51 5.97
CA ALA A 95 -2.57 5.77 4.85
C ALA A 95 -3.44 4.63 5.36
N TYR A 96 -4.63 4.47 4.77
CA TYR A 96 -5.55 3.39 5.11
C TYR A 96 -6.36 2.93 3.92
N GLY A 97 -6.89 1.71 3.98
CA GLY A 97 -7.72 1.15 2.91
C GLY A 97 -8.32 -0.20 3.26
N THR A 98 -9.22 -0.67 2.39
CA THR A 98 -9.94 -1.93 2.57
C THR A 98 -9.21 -3.07 1.88
N VAL A 99 -8.83 -4.09 2.65
CA VAL A 99 -8.17 -5.30 2.13
C VAL A 99 -9.21 -6.23 1.53
N VAL A 100 -8.99 -6.65 0.28
CA VAL A 100 -9.91 -7.53 -0.45
C VAL A 100 -9.18 -8.71 -1.10
N GLN A 101 -9.86 -9.85 -1.10
CA GLN A 101 -9.44 -11.07 -1.78
C GLN A 101 -10.38 -11.33 -2.95
N PHE A 102 -9.82 -11.53 -4.14
CA PHE A 102 -10.62 -11.83 -5.32
C PHE A 102 -11.21 -13.22 -5.23
N ILE A 103 -12.47 -13.34 -5.65
CA ILE A 103 -13.13 -14.62 -5.80
C ILE A 103 -12.75 -15.14 -7.18
N GLU A 104 -12.12 -16.32 -7.24
CA GLU A 104 -11.95 -17.01 -8.51
C GLU A 104 -13.32 -17.44 -9.01
N THR A 105 -13.74 -16.88 -10.13
CA THR A 105 -14.86 -17.44 -10.88
C THR A 105 -14.34 -18.67 -11.62
N THR A 106 -14.66 -19.86 -11.14
CA THR A 106 -14.57 -21.06 -11.97
C THR A 106 -15.50 -20.84 -13.15
N VAL A 107 -14.94 -20.58 -14.33
CA VAL A 107 -15.70 -20.70 -15.58
C VAL A 107 -15.93 -22.20 -15.74
N GLY A 108 -17.09 -22.67 -15.28
CA GLY A 108 -17.48 -24.07 -15.26
C GLY A 108 -18.95 -24.22 -15.63
N GLY A 109 -19.17 -24.51 -16.90
CA GLY A 109 -20.44 -24.88 -17.54
C GLY A 109 -20.17 -25.23 -18.98
#